data_AF-A0A116NAB0-F1
#
_entry.id   AF-A0A116NAB0-F1
#
_cell.length_a   1.000
_cell.length_b   1.000
_cell.length_c   1.000
_cell.angle_alpha   90.00
_cell.angle_beta   90.00
_cell.angle_gamma   90.00
#
_symmetry.space_group_name_H-M   'P 1'
#
loop_
_entity.id
_entity.type
_entity.pdbx_description
1 polymer ?
#
loop_
_entity_poly.entity_id
_entity_poly.type
_entity_poly.pdbx_seq_one_letter_code
_entity_poly.pdbx_strand_id
1 'polypeptide(L)'
;MRWGIVVEQLTVLYQNLKRRYGEFHWWNDENPIKNLVSMILIQQTTEANAKRALEQLEGRLTIHSLLEMPVEDLQECIRFKQKSL
;
A
#
# COMPACT_ATOMS: atom_id res chain seq x y z
N MET A 1 -22.87 -15.24 -26.53
CA MET A 1 -22.33 -16.54 -26.09
C MET A 1 -20.89 -16.46 -25.56
N ARG A 2 -19.94 -15.82 -26.26
CA ARG A 2 -18.51 -15.73 -25.86
C ARG A 2 -18.25 -15.05 -24.51
N TRP A 3 -19.07 -14.07 -24.12
CA TRP A 3 -18.95 -13.36 -22.84
C TRP A 3 -19.26 -14.21 -21.60
N GLY A 4 -20.19 -15.17 -21.70
CA GLY A 4 -20.54 -16.05 -20.57
C GLY A 4 -19.38 -16.97 -20.17
N ILE A 5 -18.68 -17.52 -21.16
CA ILE A 5 -17.51 -18.39 -20.95
C ILE A 5 -16.35 -17.62 -20.29
N VAL A 6 -16.11 -16.36 -20.70
CA VAL A 6 -15.05 -15.53 -20.10
C VAL A 6 -15.35 -15.24 -18.63
N VAL A 7 -16.60 -14.92 -18.28
CA VAL A 7 -16.99 -14.64 -16.89
C VAL A 7 -16.81 -15.89 -16.02
N GLU A 8 -17.17 -17.06 -16.52
CA GLU A 8 -17.00 -18.32 -15.79
C GLU A 8 -15.52 -18.65 -15.54
N GLN A 9 -14.67 -18.49 -16.56
CA GLN A 9 -13.22 -18.71 -16.44
C GLN A 9 -12.56 -17.73 -15.45
N LEU A 10 -12.92 -16.45 -15.49
CA LEU A 10 -12.43 -15.45 -14.54
C LEU A 10 -12.88 -15.75 -13.11
N THR A 11 -14.11 -16.25 -12.95
CA THR A 11 -14.64 -16.64 -11.64
C THR A 11 -13.83 -17.81 -11.06
N VAL A 12 -13.60 -18.87 -11.86
CA VAL A 12 -12.79 -20.02 -11.44
C VAL A 12 -11.36 -19.59 -11.09
N LEU A 13 -10.74 -18.76 -11.92
CA LEU A 13 -9.41 -18.21 -11.66
C LEU A 13 -9.38 -17.44 -10.34
N TYR A 14 -10.32 -16.50 -10.14
CA TYR A 14 -10.41 -15.72 -8.91
C TYR A 14 -10.56 -16.61 -7.66
N GLN A 15 -11.43 -17.62 -7.70
CA GLN A 15 -11.63 -18.52 -6.56
C GLN A 15 -10.40 -19.37 -6.26
N ASN A 16 -9.68 -19.82 -7.29
CA ASN A 16 -8.41 -20.55 -7.11
C ASN A 16 -7.34 -19.66 -6.49
N LEU A 17 -7.21 -18.42 -6.94
CA LEU A 17 -6.29 -17.43 -6.36
C LEU A 17 -6.67 -17.12 -4.91
N LYS A 18 -7.95 -16.82 -4.62
CA LYS A 18 -8.45 -16.55 -3.27
C LYS A 18 -8.17 -17.73 -2.32
N ARG A 19 -8.42 -18.97 -2.76
CA ARG A 19 -8.15 -20.17 -1.95
C ARG A 19 -6.66 -20.33 -1.64
N ARG A 20 -5.78 -20.00 -2.58
CA ARG A 20 -4.33 -20.22 -2.45
C ARG A 20 -3.62 -19.11 -1.68
N TYR A 21 -4.07 -17.87 -1.83
CA TYR A 21 -3.41 -16.67 -1.29
C TYR A 21 -4.18 -15.99 -0.15
N GLY A 22 -5.43 -16.39 0.11
CA GLY A 22 -6.28 -15.81 1.14
C GLY A 22 -7.13 -14.64 0.63
N GLU A 23 -7.72 -13.89 1.57
CA GLU A 23 -8.48 -12.68 1.25
C GLU A 23 -7.54 -11.51 0.93
N PHE A 24 -7.89 -10.74 -0.09
CA PHE A 24 -7.14 -9.54 -0.47
C PHE A 24 -7.73 -8.32 0.24
N HIS A 25 -7.15 -7.94 1.38
CA HIS A 25 -7.51 -6.69 2.09
C HIS A 25 -6.66 -5.51 1.61
N TRP A 26 -6.47 -5.40 0.29
CA TRP A 26 -5.68 -4.29 -0.27
C TRP A 26 -6.39 -2.96 -0.01
N TRP A 27 -5.61 -1.97 0.45
CA TRP A 27 -6.07 -0.58 0.56
C TRP A 27 -7.34 -0.40 1.42
N ASN A 28 -7.45 -1.21 2.48
CA ASN A 28 -8.62 -1.22 3.37
C ASN A 28 -8.34 -0.55 4.73
N ASP A 29 -7.40 0.41 4.77
CA ASP A 29 -7.18 1.19 5.98
C ASP A 29 -8.35 2.15 6.22
N GLU A 30 -8.78 2.30 7.48
CA GLU A 30 -9.85 3.22 7.89
C GLU A 30 -9.48 4.68 7.58
N ASN A 31 -8.19 5.00 7.53
CA ASN A 31 -7.70 6.31 7.13
C ASN A 31 -7.43 6.35 5.60
N PRO A 32 -8.22 7.07 4.80
CA PRO A 32 -8.00 7.17 3.35
C PRO A 32 -6.67 7.86 3.00
N ILE A 33 -6.17 8.76 3.85
CA ILE A 33 -4.85 9.39 3.64
C ILE A 33 -3.74 8.35 3.76
N LYS A 34 -3.86 7.40 4.69
CA LYS A 34 -2.90 6.31 4.82
C LYS A 34 -2.88 5.45 3.56
N ASN A 35 -4.03 5.13 2.96
CA ASN A 35 -4.08 4.40 1.69
C ASN A 35 -3.40 5.18 0.55
N LEU A 36 -3.68 6.49 0.41
CA LEU A 36 -3.06 7.33 -0.62
C LEU A 36 -1.55 7.44 -0.47
N VAL A 37 -1.06 7.69 0.75
CA VAL A 37 0.38 7.75 1.03
C VAL A 37 1.03 6.39 0.77
N SER A 38 0.37 5.29 1.13
CA SER A 38 0.84 3.94 0.83
C SER A 38 0.99 3.73 -0.69
N MET A 39 0.03 4.19 -1.50
CA MET A 39 0.09 4.09 -2.98
C MET A 39 1.27 4.87 -3.58
N ILE A 40 1.67 5.98 -2.96
CA ILE A 40 2.86 6.73 -3.38
C ILE A 40 4.13 5.97 -3.00
N LEU A 41 4.23 5.53 -1.75
CA LEU A 41 5.43 4.88 -1.22
C LEU A 41 5.78 3.60 -1.98
N ILE A 42 4.79 2.78 -2.37
CA ILE A 42 5.06 1.51 -3.06
C ILE A 42 5.70 1.65 -4.45
N GLN A 43 5.68 2.83 -5.08
CA GLN A 43 6.01 2.95 -6.51
C GLN A 43 7.48 2.64 -6.85
N GLN A 44 8.41 2.70 -5.90
CA GLN A 44 9.82 2.35 -6.12
C GLN A 44 10.48 1.82 -4.84
N THR A 45 9.74 1.07 -4.01
CA THR A 45 10.27 0.52 -2.76
C THR A 45 9.71 -0.88 -2.48
N THR A 46 10.24 -1.55 -1.45
CA THR A 46 9.71 -2.83 -0.99
C THR A 46 8.53 -2.63 -0.05
N GLU A 47 7.63 -3.61 0.06
CA GLU A 47 6.51 -3.57 1.02
C GLU A 47 6.99 -3.27 2.45
N ALA A 48 8.09 -3.91 2.87
CA ALA A 48 8.68 -3.71 4.19
C ALA A 48 9.11 -2.25 4.44
N ASN A 49 9.71 -1.62 3.42
CA ASN A 49 10.12 -0.22 3.50
C ASN A 49 8.93 0.74 3.52
N ALA A 50 7.92 0.50 2.69
CA ALA A 50 6.69 1.28 2.69
C ALA A 50 5.98 1.19 4.05
N LYS A 51 5.86 -0.02 4.61
CA LYS A 51 5.26 -0.24 5.93
C LYS A 51 6.01 0.52 7.02
N ARG A 52 7.35 0.44 7.04
CA ARG A 52 8.17 1.18 8.00
C ARG A 52 7.98 2.70 7.90
N ALA A 53 7.91 3.24 6.69
CA ALA A 53 7.67 4.67 6.49
C ALA A 53 6.28 5.09 7.00
N LEU A 54 5.24 4.26 6.76
CA LEU A 54 3.90 4.49 7.29
C LEU A 54 3.84 4.42 8.81
N GLU A 55 4.57 3.49 9.43
CA GLU A 55 4.72 3.41 10.90
C GLU A 55 5.42 4.67 11.44
N GLN A 56 6.46 5.17 10.76
CA GLN A 56 7.12 6.41 11.15
C GLN A 56 6.21 7.64 11.02
N LEU A 57 5.27 7.64 10.06
CA LEU A 57 4.27 8.69 9.86
C LEU A 57 3.01 8.52 10.72
N GLU A 58 2.93 7.50 11.57
CA GLU A 58 1.76 7.25 12.42
C GLU A 58 1.40 8.47 13.28
N GLY A 59 0.10 8.73 13.44
CA GLY A 59 -0.42 9.94 14.09
C GLY A 59 -0.29 11.23 13.27
N ARG A 60 0.42 11.20 12.13
CA ARG A 60 0.66 12.37 11.27
C ARG A 60 0.08 12.20 9.86
N LEU A 61 -0.66 11.13 9.60
CA LEU A 61 -1.32 10.84 8.32
C LEU A 61 -2.66 11.60 8.17
N THR A 62 -2.57 12.93 8.25
CA THR A 62 -3.65 13.85 7.84
C THR A 62 -3.09 14.83 6.83
N ILE A 63 -3.95 15.42 5.99
CA ILE A 63 -3.50 16.42 5.00
C ILE A 63 -2.78 17.58 5.69
N HIS A 64 -3.36 18.10 6.77
CA HIS A 64 -2.81 19.22 7.53
C HIS A 64 -1.44 18.88 8.13
N SER A 65 -1.34 17.76 8.86
CA SER A 65 -0.08 17.35 9.49
C SER A 65 1.03 17.07 8.50
N LEU A 66 0.72 16.55 7.30
CA LEU A 66 1.72 16.30 6.25
C LEU A 66 2.16 17.60 5.56
N LEU A 67 1.26 18.56 5.36
CA LEU A 67 1.59 19.85 4.73
C LEU A 67 2.41 20.77 5.64
N GLU A 68 2.18 20.71 6.94
CA GLU A 68 2.92 21.51 7.93
C GLU A 68 4.25 20.87 8.34
N MET A 69 4.46 19.59 8.02
CA MET A 69 5.69 18.90 8.38
C MET A 69 6.89 19.55 7.67
N PRO A 70 7.98 19.88 8.38
CA PRO A 70 9.22 20.25 7.74
C PRO A 70 9.66 19.18 6.76
N VAL A 71 10.14 19.59 5.58
CA VAL A 71 10.47 18.63 4.52
C VAL A 71 11.58 17.68 4.95
N GLU A 72 12.50 18.14 5.80
CA GLU A 72 13.60 17.34 6.36
C GLU A 72 13.07 16.24 7.29
N ASP A 73 12.06 16.56 8.11
CA ASP A 73 11.43 15.59 9.01
C ASP A 73 10.65 14.54 8.20
N LEU A 74 9.93 14.98 7.17
CA LEU A 74 9.22 14.08 6.26
C LEU A 74 10.21 13.15 5.53
N GLN A 75 11.32 13.71 5.04
CA GLN A 75 12.38 12.95 4.39
C GLN A 75 12.96 11.87 5.30
N GLU A 76 13.25 12.19 6.57
CA GLU A 76 13.78 11.20 7.51
C GLU A 76 12.78 10.07 7.77
N CYS A 77 11.48 10.40 7.83
CA CYS A 77 10.39 9.41 8.00
C CYS A 77 10.22 8.47 6.80
N ILE A 78 10.67 8.86 5.61
CA ILE A 78 10.54 8.03 4.39
C ILE A 78 11.90 7.55 3.87
N ARG A 79 13.00 7.82 4.59
CA ARG A 79 14.34 7.47 4.15
C ARG A 79 14.59 5.97 4.25
N PHE A 80 14.80 5.34 3.11
CA PHE A 80 15.16 3.93 3.05
C PHE A 80 16.67 3.75 3.27
N LYS A 81 17.06 3.15 4.41
CA LYS A 81 18.44 2.71 4.62
C LYS A 81 18.60 1.33 3.97
N GLN A 82 19.36 1.25 2.88
CA GLN A 82 19.82 -0.05 2.39
C GLN A 82 20.77 -0.64 3.45
N LYS A 83 20.57 -1.91 3.84
CA LYS A 83 21.63 -2.65 4.54
C LYS A 83 22.79 -2.75 3.57
N SER A 84 23.90 -2.08 3.88
CA SER A 84 25.17 -2.29 3.19
C SER A 84 25.52 -3.78 3.26
N LEU A 85 25.64 -4.41 2.08
CA LEU A 85 26.14 -5.77 1.91
C LEU A 85 27.59 -5.89 2.41
#